data_AF-A0A8J4XZU9-F1
#
_entry.id   AF-A0A8J4XZU9-F1
#
_cell.length_a   1.000
_cell.length_b   1.000
_cell.length_c   1.000
_cell.angle_alpha   90.00
_cell.angle_beta   90.00
_cell.angle_gamma   90.00
#
_symmetry.space_group_name_H-M   'P 1'
#
loop_
_entity.id
_entity.type
_entity.pdbx_description
1 polymer ?
#
loop_
_entity_poly.entity_id
_entity_poly.type
_entity_poly.pdbx_seq_one_letter_code
_entity_poly.pdbx_strand_id
1 'polypeptide(L)'
;MTMLGQWPEICLDSDLLTRIEGVGDLIALEAKYHLACLVGLRNRHRSLIRNRENLQDVSKPDKKARARAFAELVTYIENEVEEGTLLFKFASLRHLYESRLADFGIRSEVNKVRFKEQILKHFPYSQEQSDGKNVLLCL
;
A
#
# COMPACT_ATOMS: atom_id res chain seq x y z
N MET A 1 3.27 42.52 -10.79
CA MET A 1 4.57 41.96 -10.33
C MET A 1 4.29 40.61 -9.71
N THR A 2 4.28 39.55 -10.53
CA THR A 2 4.03 38.18 -10.08
C THR A 2 5.30 37.58 -9.49
N MET A 3 5.15 37.07 -8.28
CA MET A 3 6.16 36.43 -7.43
C MET A 3 6.85 35.28 -8.18
N LEU A 4 8.19 35.30 -8.19
CA LEU A 4 9.03 34.22 -8.69
C LEU A 4 8.78 32.97 -7.85
N GLY A 5 8.19 31.96 -8.49
CA GLY A 5 8.06 30.63 -7.92
C GLY A 5 9.44 30.05 -7.64
N GLN A 6 9.61 29.60 -6.40
CA GLN A 6 10.69 28.73 -5.95
C GLN A 6 10.79 27.53 -6.91
N TRP A 7 11.88 27.44 -7.67
CA TRP A 7 12.18 26.24 -8.46
C TRP A 7 12.51 25.10 -7.47
N PRO A 8 11.88 23.91 -7.57
CA PRO A 8 12.28 22.80 -6.73
C PRO A 8 13.62 22.26 -7.23
N GLU A 9 14.39 21.75 -6.27
CA GLU A 9 15.68 21.07 -6.41
C GLU A 9 15.87 20.40 -7.78
N ILE A 10 16.94 20.79 -8.44
CA ILE A 10 17.42 20.20 -9.70
C ILE A 10 17.61 18.70 -9.43
N CYS A 11 16.76 17.85 -10.01
CA CYS A 11 16.99 16.41 -10.06
C CYS A 11 18.27 16.18 -10.88
N LEU A 12 19.40 16.05 -10.20
CA LEU A 12 20.71 15.82 -10.78
C LEU A 12 20.82 14.35 -11.20
N ASP A 13 20.29 14.01 -12.37
CA ASP A 13 20.36 12.67 -12.94
C ASP A 13 21.75 12.45 -13.59
N SER A 14 22.62 11.70 -12.91
CA SER A 14 24.02 11.47 -13.31
C SER A 14 24.16 10.80 -14.68
N ASP A 15 23.18 9.97 -15.06
CA ASP A 15 23.15 9.30 -16.36
C ASP A 15 22.80 10.27 -17.49
N LEU A 16 22.05 11.33 -17.18
CA LEU A 16 21.72 12.39 -18.12
C LEU A 16 22.91 13.33 -18.33
N LEU A 17 23.62 13.68 -17.25
CA LEU A 17 24.82 14.52 -17.31
C LEU A 17 25.95 13.88 -18.12
N THR A 18 26.20 12.58 -17.90
CA THR A 18 27.21 11.84 -18.65
C THR A 18 26.88 11.70 -20.15
N ARG A 19 25.60 11.63 -20.53
CA ARG A 19 25.17 11.66 -21.94
C ARG A 19 25.34 13.04 -22.58
N ILE A 20 25.13 14.12 -21.83
CA ILE A 20 25.35 15.50 -22.28
C ILE A 20 26.85 15.74 -22.55
N GLU A 21 27.72 15.30 -21.64
CA GLU A 21 29.17 15.53 -21.74
C GLU A 21 29.85 14.59 -22.74
N GLY A 22 29.40 13.34 -22.87
CA GLY A 22 30.11 12.29 -23.62
C GLY A 22 29.71 12.11 -25.08
N VAL A 23 28.45 12.41 -25.47
CA VAL A 23 27.91 11.97 -26.78
C VAL A 23 27.44 13.13 -27.66
N GLY A 24 27.36 14.36 -27.16
CA GLY A 24 26.82 15.47 -27.94
C GLY A 24 25.40 15.20 -28.43
N ASP A 25 24.61 14.49 -27.62
CA ASP A 25 23.20 14.21 -27.90
C ASP A 25 22.44 15.55 -27.88
N LEU A 26 22.23 16.13 -29.07
CA LEU A 26 21.67 17.47 -29.25
C LEU A 26 20.31 17.62 -28.56
N ILE A 27 19.57 16.52 -28.43
CA ILE A 27 18.28 16.46 -27.75
C ILE A 27 18.45 16.67 -26.24
N ALA A 28 19.49 16.07 -25.64
CA ALA A 28 19.84 16.25 -24.23
C ALA A 28 20.46 17.63 -23.95
N LEU A 29 21.29 18.15 -24.86
CA LEU A 29 21.87 19.51 -24.80
C LEU A 29 20.79 20.60 -24.86
N GLU A 30 19.76 20.43 -25.68
CA GLU A 30 18.61 21.35 -25.76
C GLU A 30 17.57 21.11 -24.64
N ALA A 31 17.81 20.15 -23.74
CA ALA A 31 16.86 19.70 -22.71
C ALA A 31 15.46 19.34 -23.26
N LYS A 32 15.39 18.92 -24.53
CA LYS A 32 14.12 18.53 -25.16
C LYS A 32 13.86 17.06 -24.87
N TYR A 33 12.82 16.77 -24.11
CA TYR A 33 12.37 15.38 -23.98
C TYR A 33 11.80 14.87 -25.31
N HIS A 34 12.11 13.63 -25.69
CA HIS A 34 11.28 12.91 -26.65
C HIS A 34 9.82 12.91 -26.18
N LEU A 35 8.88 13.01 -27.11
CA LEU A 35 7.45 13.04 -26.79
C LEU A 35 7.04 11.85 -25.89
N ALA A 36 7.54 10.65 -26.19
CA ALA A 36 7.31 9.45 -25.39
C ALA A 36 7.85 9.58 -23.94
N CYS A 37 9.06 10.12 -23.78
CA CYS A 37 9.67 10.33 -22.46
C CYS A 37 8.89 11.38 -21.64
N LEU A 38 8.47 12.48 -22.28
CA LEU A 38 7.66 13.52 -21.64
C LEU A 38 6.30 13.00 -21.18
N VAL A 39 5.64 12.21 -22.04
CA VAL A 39 4.37 11.54 -21.71
C VAL A 39 4.57 10.58 -20.54
N GLY A 40 5.64 9.77 -20.56
CA GLY A 40 5.99 8.86 -19.47
C GLY A 40 6.24 9.59 -18.15
N LEU A 41 6.97 10.71 -18.17
CA LEU A 41 7.21 11.54 -16.99
C LEU A 41 5.91 12.14 -16.45
N ARG A 42 5.07 12.73 -17.31
CA ARG A 42 3.76 13.28 -16.90
C ARG A 42 2.82 12.22 -16.34
N ASN A 43 2.82 11.02 -16.92
CA ASN A 43 2.05 9.88 -16.41
C ASN A 43 2.51 9.46 -15.01
N ARG A 44 3.83 9.34 -14.80
CA ARG A 44 4.40 9.04 -13.48
C ARG A 44 4.04 10.12 -12.46
N HIS A 45 4.17 11.40 -12.82
CA HIS A 45 3.78 12.51 -11.96
C HIS A 45 2.30 12.46 -11.59
N ARG A 46 1.39 12.30 -12.56
CA ARG A 46 -0.05 12.14 -12.29
C ARG A 46 -0.35 10.93 -11.40
N SER A 47 0.36 9.82 -11.60
CA SER A 47 0.22 8.63 -10.74
C SER A 47 0.63 8.94 -9.29
N LEU A 48 1.75 9.63 -9.10
CA LEU A 48 2.23 10.04 -7.77
C LEU A 48 1.26 11.01 -7.08
N ILE A 49 0.73 12.00 -7.81
CA ILE A 49 -0.27 12.93 -7.28
C ILE A 49 -1.53 12.17 -6.86
N ARG A 50 -2.09 11.31 -7.72
CA ARG A 50 -3.25 10.48 -7.38
C ARG A 50 -2.99 9.58 -6.17
N ASN A 51 -1.79 9.00 -6.06
CA ASN A 51 -1.43 8.20 -4.89
C ASN A 51 -1.33 9.06 -3.63
N ARG A 52 -0.79 10.27 -3.70
CA ARG A 52 -0.76 11.23 -2.59
C ARG A 52 -2.16 11.68 -2.18
N GLU A 53 -3.02 11.97 -3.14
CA GLU A 53 -4.43 12.33 -2.91
C GLU A 53 -5.19 11.16 -2.28
N ASN A 54 -5.10 9.93 -2.81
CA ASN A 54 -5.66 8.73 -2.18
C ASN A 54 -5.10 8.46 -0.76
N LEU A 55 -3.84 8.84 -0.51
CA LEU A 55 -3.24 8.77 0.82
C LEU A 55 -3.81 9.84 1.77
N GLN A 56 -4.30 10.96 1.26
CA GLN A 56 -4.94 12.02 2.04
C GLN A 56 -6.46 11.84 2.17
N ASP A 57 -7.12 11.24 1.17
CA ASP A 57 -8.58 11.22 0.99
C ASP A 57 -9.27 10.01 1.68
N VAL A 58 -8.55 8.91 1.91
CA VAL A 58 -9.00 7.94 2.93
C VAL A 58 -8.74 8.58 4.28
N SER A 59 -9.77 9.26 4.79
CA SER A 59 -9.87 9.94 6.09
C SER A 59 -8.86 9.35 7.08
N LYS A 60 -7.86 10.14 7.49
CA LYS A 60 -6.85 9.74 8.49
C LYS A 60 -7.44 8.97 9.69
N PRO A 61 -8.63 9.28 10.23
CA PRO A 61 -9.25 8.44 11.26
C PRO A 61 -9.58 7.01 10.80
N ASP A 62 -10.07 6.81 9.57
CA ASP A 62 -10.43 5.48 9.06
C ASP A 62 -9.23 4.56 8.93
N LYS A 63 -8.08 5.11 8.48
CA LYS A 63 -6.82 4.36 8.43
C LYS A 63 -6.35 3.95 9.81
N LYS A 64 -6.41 4.87 10.79
CA LYS A 64 -6.03 4.58 12.18
C LYS A 64 -6.96 3.56 12.82
N ALA A 65 -8.27 3.69 12.61
CA ALA A 65 -9.27 2.74 13.09
C ALA A 65 -9.09 1.35 12.48
N ARG A 66 -8.83 1.26 11.16
CA ARG A 66 -8.51 -0.02 10.50
C ARG A 66 -7.23 -0.67 11.06
N ALA A 67 -6.18 0.13 11.25
CA ALA A 67 -4.94 -0.36 11.84
C ALA A 67 -5.15 -0.86 13.28
N ARG A 68 -5.94 -0.14 14.08
CA ARG A 68 -6.31 -0.55 15.44
C ARG A 68 -7.11 -1.84 15.46
N ALA A 69 -8.17 -1.93 14.66
CA ALA A 69 -8.98 -3.15 14.54
C ALA A 69 -8.13 -4.36 14.15
N PHE A 70 -7.15 -4.17 13.27
CA PHE A 70 -6.25 -5.23 12.85
C PHE A 70 -5.28 -5.65 13.97
N ALA A 71 -4.72 -4.70 14.71
CA ALA A 71 -3.88 -5.01 15.87
C ALA A 71 -4.66 -5.79 16.95
N GLU A 72 -5.89 -5.39 17.24
CA GLU A 72 -6.75 -6.12 18.18
C GLU A 72 -7.05 -7.56 17.73
N LEU A 73 -7.24 -7.78 16.42
CA LEU A 73 -7.42 -9.12 15.87
C LEU A 73 -6.16 -9.99 16.03
N VAL A 74 -4.98 -9.41 15.80
CA VAL A 74 -3.70 -10.12 15.96
C VAL A 74 -3.50 -10.52 17.40
N THR A 75 -3.71 -9.60 18.35
CA THR A 75 -3.63 -9.91 19.78
C THR A 75 -4.65 -10.97 20.20
N TYR A 76 -5.86 -10.96 19.63
CA TYR A 76 -6.83 -12.02 19.86
C TYR A 76 -6.29 -13.40 19.42
N ILE A 77 -5.71 -13.48 18.22
CA ILE A 77 -5.12 -14.72 17.70
C ILE A 77 -3.94 -15.16 18.59
N GLU A 78 -3.06 -14.24 18.99
CA GLU A 78 -1.92 -14.53 19.87
C GLU A 78 -2.37 -15.11 21.21
N ASN A 79 -3.37 -14.51 21.86
CA ASN A 79 -3.91 -15.00 23.12
C ASN A 79 -4.54 -16.40 22.97
N GLU A 80 -5.29 -16.64 21.91
CA GLU A 80 -5.89 -17.95 21.65
C GLU A 80 -4.85 -19.03 21.37
N VAL A 81 -3.72 -18.67 20.75
CA VAL A 81 -2.57 -19.57 20.57
C VAL A 81 -1.92 -19.91 21.91
N GLU A 82 -1.79 -18.94 22.82
CA GLU A 82 -1.32 -19.18 24.20
C GLU A 82 -2.26 -20.12 24.98
N GLU A 83 -3.58 -20.02 24.73
CA GLU A 83 -4.60 -20.91 25.29
C GLU A 83 -4.65 -22.30 24.63
N GLY A 84 -3.90 -22.51 23.54
CA GLY A 84 -3.74 -23.79 22.86
C GLY A 84 -4.57 -23.98 21.58
N THR A 85 -5.27 -22.94 21.12
CA THR A 85 -6.02 -22.95 19.85
C THR A 85 -5.10 -22.57 18.69
N LEU A 86 -4.78 -23.54 17.81
CA LEU A 86 -3.89 -23.33 16.65
C LEU A 86 -4.61 -23.28 15.30
N LEU A 87 -5.94 -23.49 15.28
CA LEU A 87 -6.73 -23.61 14.06
C LEU A 87 -7.82 -22.54 14.00
N PHE A 88 -7.70 -21.61 13.06
CA PHE A 88 -8.65 -20.52 12.89
C PHE A 88 -9.29 -20.52 11.51
N LYS A 89 -10.61 -20.34 11.45
CA LYS A 89 -11.32 -20.12 10.18
C LYS A 89 -11.12 -18.68 9.71
N PHE A 90 -10.58 -18.49 8.51
CA PHE A 90 -10.42 -17.14 7.93
C PHE A 90 -11.75 -16.39 7.81
N ALA A 91 -12.85 -17.11 7.58
CA ALA A 91 -14.19 -16.52 7.56
C ALA A 91 -14.55 -15.90 8.92
N SER A 92 -14.28 -16.61 10.02
CA SER A 92 -14.54 -16.12 11.39
C SER A 92 -13.66 -14.92 11.73
N LEU A 93 -12.36 -14.98 11.44
CA LEU A 93 -11.43 -13.88 11.66
C LEU A 93 -11.84 -12.62 10.90
N ARG A 94 -12.30 -12.79 9.66
CA ARG A 94 -12.81 -11.69 8.85
C ARG A 94 -14.07 -11.08 9.47
N HIS A 95 -15.01 -11.90 9.95
CA HIS A 95 -16.22 -11.40 10.60
C HIS A 95 -15.92 -10.65 11.89
N LEU A 96 -14.97 -11.13 12.71
CA LEU A 96 -14.49 -10.41 13.89
C LEU A 96 -13.91 -9.04 13.52
N TYR A 97 -13.09 -9.01 12.46
CA TYR A 97 -12.51 -7.77 11.96
C TYR A 97 -13.58 -6.80 11.41
N GLU A 98 -14.55 -7.29 10.62
CA GLU A 98 -15.67 -6.50 10.11
C GLU A 98 -16.55 -5.95 11.25
N SER A 99 -16.79 -6.76 12.28
CA SER A 99 -17.53 -6.34 13.48
C SER A 99 -16.78 -5.21 14.21
N ARG A 100 -15.47 -5.35 14.41
CA ARG A 100 -14.64 -4.29 15.01
C ARG A 100 -14.60 -3.01 14.18
N LEU A 101 -14.57 -3.13 12.85
CA LEU A 101 -14.65 -1.96 11.98
C LEU A 101 -16.02 -1.26 12.10
N ALA A 102 -17.10 -2.03 12.25
CA ALA A 102 -18.44 -1.49 12.48
C ALA A 102 -18.54 -0.73 13.81
N ASP A 103 -17.88 -1.19 14.87
CA ASP A 103 -17.78 -0.50 16.16
C ASP A 103 -17.10 0.89 16.01
N PHE A 104 -16.13 1.00 15.09
CA PHE A 104 -15.49 2.28 14.74
C PHE A 104 -16.31 3.14 13.75
N GLY A 105 -17.54 2.72 13.41
CA GLY A 105 -18.40 3.42 12.45
C GLY A 105 -18.04 3.18 10.98
N ILE A 106 -17.10 2.27 10.68
CA ILE A 106 -16.63 1.98 9.32
C ILE A 106 -17.41 0.80 8.77
N ARG A 107 -18.45 1.09 7.98
CA ARG A 107 -19.20 0.07 7.24
C ARG A 107 -18.57 -0.15 5.87
N SER A 108 -17.56 -1.01 5.81
CA SER A 108 -16.95 -1.42 4.53
C SER A 108 -16.78 -2.93 4.48
N GLU A 109 -17.13 -3.54 3.35
CA GLU A 109 -16.80 -4.94 3.09
C GLU A 109 -15.28 -5.11 2.96
N VAL A 110 -14.74 -6.13 3.63
CA VAL A 110 -13.32 -6.43 3.60
C VAL A 110 -13.03 -7.38 2.45
N ASN A 111 -12.10 -7.01 1.57
CA ASN A 111 -11.65 -7.88 0.50
C ASN A 111 -10.97 -9.14 1.07
N LYS A 112 -11.54 -10.30 0.75
CA LYS A 112 -11.10 -11.61 1.27
C LYS A 112 -9.64 -11.92 0.96
N VAL A 113 -9.20 -11.65 -0.27
CA VAL A 113 -7.84 -11.97 -0.74
C VAL A 113 -6.83 -11.11 0.00
N ARG A 114 -7.08 -9.79 0.02
CA ARG A 114 -6.17 -8.83 0.68
C ARG A 114 -6.07 -9.06 2.18
N PHE A 115 -7.18 -9.38 2.85
CA PHE A 115 -7.20 -9.69 4.27
C PHE A 115 -6.37 -10.94 4.60
N LYS A 116 -6.55 -11.99 3.79
CA LYS A 116 -5.79 -13.23 3.92
C LYS A 116 -4.29 -12.99 3.75
N GLU A 117 -3.88 -12.30 2.68
CA GLU A 117 -2.48 -11.92 2.46
C GLU A 117 -1.90 -11.12 3.64
N GLN A 118 -2.69 -10.23 4.21
CA GLN A 118 -2.27 -9.40 5.35
C GLN A 118 -2.05 -10.22 6.62
N ILE A 119 -2.89 -11.20 6.91
CA ILE A 119 -2.71 -12.11 8.05
C ILE A 119 -1.50 -13.02 7.85
N LEU A 120 -1.38 -13.65 6.68
CA LEU A 120 -0.25 -14.55 6.38
C LEU A 120 1.08 -13.82 6.42
N LYS A 121 1.12 -12.54 6.03
CA LYS A 121 2.31 -11.69 6.17
C LYS A 121 2.70 -11.48 7.64
N HIS A 122 1.73 -11.43 8.55
CA HIS A 122 2.01 -11.18 9.96
C HIS A 122 2.47 -12.44 10.70
N PHE A 123 1.97 -13.61 10.28
CA PHE A 123 2.33 -14.92 10.82
C PHE A 123 3.12 -15.74 9.79
N PRO A 124 4.44 -15.51 9.64
CA PRO A 124 5.23 -16.13 8.57
C PRO A 124 5.37 -17.66 8.68
N TYR A 125 5.13 -18.23 9.87
CA TYR A 125 5.14 -19.67 10.10
C TYR A 125 3.78 -20.34 9.88
N SER A 126 2.75 -19.54 9.61
CA SER A 126 1.40 -20.07 9.43
C SER A 126 1.25 -20.82 8.12
N GLN A 127 0.50 -21.93 8.16
CA GLN A 127 0.14 -22.70 6.99
C GLN A 127 -1.33 -22.50 6.66
N GLU A 128 -1.61 -22.34 5.37
CA GLU A 128 -2.97 -22.39 4.87
C GLU A 128 -3.37 -23.84 4.64
N GLN A 129 -4.45 -24.27 5.30
CA GLN A 129 -5.15 -25.48 4.91
C GLN A 129 -6.47 -25.11 4.24
N SER A 130 -6.66 -25.64 3.03
CA SER A 130 -7.91 -25.51 2.29
C SER A 130 -8.62 -26.86 2.27
N ASP A 131 -9.79 -26.90 2.90
CA ASP A 131 -10.69 -28.05 2.82
C ASP A 131 -11.92 -27.64 2.00
N GLY A 132 -11.69 -27.49 0.69
CA GLY A 132 -12.68 -27.06 -0.30
C GLY A 132 -13.24 -25.66 -0.06
N LYS A 133 -14.36 -25.58 0.67
CA LYS A 133 -15.08 -24.30 0.94
C LYS A 133 -14.48 -23.50 2.10
N ASN A 134 -13.75 -24.14 3.00
CA ASN A 134 -13.20 -23.51 4.19
C ASN A 134 -11.69 -23.37 4.07
N VAL A 135 -11.22 -22.14 4.31
CA VAL A 135 -9.79 -21.85 4.44
C VAL A 135 -9.49 -21.65 5.91
N LEU A 136 -8.52 -22.41 6.40
CA LEU A 136 -8.03 -22.39 7.77
C LEU A 136 -6.63 -21.77 7.82
N LEU A 137 -6.40 -20.99 8.86
CA LEU A 137 -5.09 -20.57 9.32
C LEU A 137 -4.64 -21.58 10.37
N CYS A 138 -3.54 -22.27 10.09
CA CYS A 138 -2.83 -23.11 11.06
C CYS A 138 -1.59 -22.34 11.54
N LEU A 139 -1.47 -22.12 12.84
CA LEU A 139 -0.35 -21.42 13.48
C LEU A 139 0.61 -22.39 14.18
#